data_AF-A0A7H4P4S9-F1
#
_entry.id   AF-A0A7H4P4S9-F1
#
_cell.length_a   1.000
_cell.length_b   1.000
_cell.length_c   1.000
_cell.angle_alpha   90.00
_cell.angle_beta   90.00
_cell.angle_gamma   90.00
#
_symmetry.space_group_name_H-M   'P 1'
#
loop_
_entity.id
_entity.type
_entity.pdbx_description
1 polymer ?
#
loop_
_entity_poly.entity_id
_entity_poly.type
_entity_poly.pdbx_seq_one_letter_code
_entity_poly.pdbx_strand_id
1 'polypeptide(L)'
;MQQLKDVTDKALQKARSGPSVTDLAHQNNQELAALGEQIGRQKALNEARKKAEREAKKAEETYQAALLAQEEAQRQQAEVERELKEARAHEAAAKAKAEADRVAAEKEEAERLKAEEAQKALFAKVGIQGTPVYTQEMVKAVSVLMLKPGVILLNRAPGMIQMAAVAVRAPAALPGVASAVITATAEFSGWISSALWRGVVGVAGAATATTAGAMVAAASTIFFSPRAGGGNDSKVPGRDIEIMAAQARLFTAGKLIIDPGMKSVDLPVRGFITMEMDGRQSLKLVKTGTGGISATVPVLSGVRDKASGLDKIMVPAVDGAPSLSILINPVPFGPAAPSHTGNSTPVPVTPVHTGTEVKQADSIVTTSLPVADVPPLQDFIYWQPDATGNRR
;
A
#
# COMPACT_ATOMS: atom_id res chain seq x y z
N MET A 1 -35.42 79.17 143.89
CA MET A 1 -35.93 77.79 143.92
C MET A 1 -37.02 77.59 142.86
N GLN A 2 -36.71 77.42 141.56
CA GLN A 2 -37.66 76.87 140.56
C GLN A 2 -37.01 76.57 139.18
N GLN A 3 -35.69 76.40 139.06
CA GLN A 3 -35.05 76.06 137.76
C GLN A 3 -34.07 74.88 137.81
N LEU A 4 -33.86 74.26 138.98
CA LEU A 4 -32.96 73.11 139.15
C LEU A 4 -33.65 71.74 139.18
N LYS A 5 -34.98 71.66 139.06
CA LYS A 5 -35.72 70.39 139.01
C LYS A 5 -36.06 69.91 137.59
N ASP A 6 -36.21 70.79 136.61
CA ASP A 6 -36.68 70.41 135.27
C ASP A 6 -35.60 69.89 134.30
N VAL A 7 -34.32 70.15 134.55
CA VAL A 7 -33.25 69.72 133.62
C VAL A 7 -32.82 68.28 133.90
N THR A 8 -32.87 67.83 135.15
CA THR A 8 -32.45 66.49 135.57
C THR A 8 -33.44 65.41 135.10
N ASP A 9 -34.73 65.72 135.01
CA ASP A 9 -35.75 64.78 134.52
C ASP A 9 -35.73 64.61 132.98
N LYS A 10 -35.24 65.61 132.23
CA LYS A 10 -35.15 65.55 130.76
C LYS A 10 -33.95 64.74 130.26
N ALA A 11 -32.88 64.62 131.07
CA ALA A 11 -31.71 63.83 130.74
C ALA A 11 -31.94 62.31 130.94
N LEU A 12 -32.83 61.93 131.86
CA LEU A 12 -33.13 60.52 132.17
C LEU A 12 -34.12 59.85 131.19
N GLN A 13 -34.88 60.63 130.39
CA GLN A 13 -35.78 60.09 129.37
C GLN A 13 -35.12 59.77 128.02
N LYS A 14 -34.01 60.46 127.66
CA LYS A 14 -33.40 60.32 126.32
C LYS A 14 -32.45 59.12 126.18
N ALA A 15 -32.07 58.48 127.28
CA ALA A 15 -31.18 57.31 127.28
C ALA A 15 -31.90 55.95 127.12
N ARG A 16 -33.23 55.93 126.93
CA ARG A 16 -34.03 54.69 126.83
C ARG A 16 -34.51 54.32 125.42
N SER A 17 -34.06 55.00 124.36
CA SER A 17 -34.53 54.73 122.99
C SER A 17 -33.40 54.68 121.95
N GLY A 18 -32.55 53.66 122.03
CA GLY A 18 -31.69 53.21 120.93
C GLY A 18 -32.02 51.75 120.60
N PRO A 19 -32.07 51.35 119.32
CA PRO A 19 -32.40 49.97 118.94
C PRO A 19 -31.35 48.99 119.49
N SER A 20 -31.79 47.81 119.94
CA SER A 20 -30.89 46.82 120.53
C SER A 20 -30.09 46.08 119.46
N VAL A 21 -28.92 45.56 119.84
CA VAL A 21 -27.95 44.84 118.99
C VAL A 21 -28.58 43.68 118.20
N THR A 22 -29.70 43.13 118.67
CA THR A 22 -30.50 42.09 118.00
C THR A 22 -31.22 42.56 116.74
N ASP A 23 -31.64 43.83 116.68
CA ASP A 23 -32.47 44.35 115.58
C ASP A 23 -31.62 44.67 114.34
N LEU A 24 -30.39 45.14 114.54
CA LEU A 24 -29.42 45.36 113.46
C LEU A 24 -28.91 44.05 112.84
N ALA A 25 -28.78 42.98 113.63
CA ALA A 25 -28.38 41.67 113.13
C ALA A 25 -29.46 41.03 112.25
N HIS A 26 -30.74 41.26 112.56
CA HIS A 26 -31.86 40.76 111.76
C HIS A 26 -32.01 41.47 110.41
N GLN A 27 -31.77 42.79 110.34
CA GLN A 27 -31.79 43.52 109.07
C GLN A 27 -30.66 43.10 108.12
N ASN A 28 -29.43 42.99 108.61
CA ASN A 28 -28.29 42.57 107.78
C ASN A 28 -28.47 41.14 107.22
N ASN A 29 -29.05 40.22 107.99
CA ASN A 29 -29.33 38.87 107.51
C ASN A 29 -30.44 38.82 106.45
N GLN A 30 -31.42 39.72 106.49
CA GLN A 30 -32.47 39.81 105.48
C GLN A 30 -31.96 40.39 104.15
N GLU A 31 -31.07 41.37 104.18
CA GLU A 31 -30.48 41.95 102.97
C GLU A 31 -29.51 40.99 102.27
N LEU A 32 -28.73 40.21 103.02
CA LEU A 32 -27.86 39.15 102.47
C LEU A 32 -28.68 38.01 101.82
N ALA A 33 -29.83 37.66 102.40
CA ALA A 33 -30.75 36.68 101.80
C ALA A 33 -31.38 37.18 100.50
N ALA A 34 -31.81 38.45 100.45
CA ALA A 34 -32.39 39.06 99.25
C ALA A 34 -31.38 39.19 98.11
N LEU A 35 -30.12 39.53 98.41
CA LEU A 35 -29.02 39.56 97.44
C LEU A 35 -28.67 38.16 96.91
N GLY A 36 -28.68 37.15 97.79
CA GLY A 36 -28.46 35.75 97.39
C GLY A 36 -29.48 35.24 96.38
N GLU A 37 -30.76 35.57 96.57
CA GLU A 37 -31.82 35.21 95.62
C GLU A 37 -31.71 35.95 94.29
N GLN A 38 -31.35 37.25 94.31
CA GLN A 38 -31.22 38.04 93.08
C GLN A 38 -30.04 37.57 92.22
N ILE A 39 -28.93 37.19 92.86
CA ILE A 39 -27.77 36.57 92.18
C ILE A 39 -28.14 35.20 91.59
N GLY A 40 -28.91 34.40 92.34
CA GLY A 40 -29.43 33.11 91.85
C GLY A 40 -30.31 33.25 90.61
N ARG A 41 -31.24 34.20 90.62
CA ARG A 41 -32.13 34.50 89.48
C ARG A 41 -31.35 35.02 88.26
N GLN A 42 -30.36 35.90 88.46
CA GLN A 42 -29.54 36.42 87.37
C GLN A 42 -28.65 35.34 86.74
N LYS A 43 -28.13 34.42 87.55
CA LYS A 43 -27.33 33.28 87.07
C LYS A 43 -28.18 32.31 86.24
N ALA A 44 -29.39 32.01 86.69
CA ALA A 44 -30.34 31.15 85.96
C ALA A 44 -30.75 31.77 84.60
N LEU A 45 -31.00 33.08 84.56
CA LEU A 45 -31.31 33.79 83.31
C LEU A 45 -30.12 33.80 82.33
N ASN A 46 -28.90 33.99 82.83
CA ASN A 46 -27.70 33.95 81.98
C ASN A 46 -27.40 32.54 81.45
N GLU A 47 -27.66 31.49 82.24
CA GLU A 47 -27.54 30.10 81.78
C GLU A 47 -28.61 29.74 80.75
N ALA A 48 -29.85 30.19 80.94
CA ALA A 48 -30.93 30.03 79.97
C ALA A 48 -30.64 30.74 78.64
N ARG A 49 -30.11 31.98 78.69
CA ARG A 49 -29.71 32.73 77.50
C ARG A 49 -28.56 32.06 76.74
N LYS A 50 -27.54 31.57 77.46
CA LYS A 50 -26.43 30.82 76.84
C LYS A 50 -26.90 29.51 76.21
N LYS A 51 -27.91 28.85 76.79
CA LYS A 51 -28.50 27.65 76.20
C LYS A 51 -29.26 27.98 74.92
N ALA A 52 -30.07 29.04 74.93
CA ALA A 52 -30.80 29.51 73.76
C ALA A 52 -29.87 29.98 72.62
N GLU A 53 -28.80 30.71 72.91
CA GLU A 53 -27.81 31.11 71.90
C GLU A 53 -27.07 29.91 71.29
N ARG A 54 -26.77 28.87 72.09
CA ARG A 54 -26.17 27.63 71.58
C ARG A 54 -27.13 26.83 70.70
N GLU A 55 -28.41 26.80 71.05
CA GLU A 55 -29.44 26.13 70.25
C GLU A 55 -29.71 26.88 68.94
N ALA A 56 -29.77 28.23 68.97
CA ALA A 56 -29.88 29.05 67.77
C ALA A 56 -28.67 28.88 66.84
N LYS A 57 -27.45 28.86 67.39
CA LYS A 57 -26.23 28.67 66.60
C LYS A 57 -26.15 27.28 65.96
N LYS A 58 -26.58 26.23 66.67
CA LYS A 58 -26.71 24.88 66.10
C LYS A 58 -27.77 24.79 65.01
N ALA A 59 -28.91 25.49 65.18
CA ALA A 59 -29.95 25.55 64.15
C ALA A 59 -29.47 26.27 62.88
N GLU A 60 -28.67 27.33 63.04
CA GLU A 60 -28.09 28.05 61.91
C GLU A 60 -26.98 27.24 61.20
N GLU A 61 -26.11 26.57 61.97
CA GLU A 61 -25.09 25.67 61.42
C GLU A 61 -25.71 24.48 60.66
N THR A 62 -26.82 23.91 61.16
CA THR A 62 -27.53 22.82 60.46
C THR A 62 -28.25 23.29 59.21
N TYR A 63 -28.82 24.50 59.21
CA TYR A 63 -29.41 25.09 58.01
C TYR A 63 -28.35 25.37 56.92
N GLN A 64 -27.20 25.93 57.31
CA GLN A 64 -26.09 26.17 56.39
C GLN A 64 -25.49 24.88 55.84
N ALA A 65 -25.34 23.85 56.69
CA ALA A 65 -24.90 22.53 56.26
C ALA A 65 -25.89 21.87 55.27
N ALA A 66 -27.20 22.03 55.48
CA ALA A 66 -28.21 21.54 54.57
C ALA A 66 -28.19 22.26 53.21
N LEU A 67 -27.94 23.58 53.20
CA LEU A 67 -27.82 24.37 51.98
C LEU A 67 -26.60 23.95 51.15
N LEU A 68 -25.44 23.79 51.80
CA LEU A 68 -24.21 23.31 51.15
C LEU A 68 -24.38 21.90 50.59
N ALA A 69 -25.01 20.99 51.34
CA ALA A 69 -25.30 19.64 50.87
C ALA A 69 -26.24 19.63 49.64
N GLN A 70 -27.18 20.57 49.56
CA GLN A 70 -28.07 20.71 48.41
C GLN A 70 -27.32 21.25 47.18
N GLU A 71 -26.42 22.22 47.36
CA GLU A 71 -25.60 22.75 46.26
C GLU A 71 -24.60 21.70 45.75
N GLU A 72 -23.96 20.94 46.64
CA GLU A 72 -23.08 19.82 46.26
C GLU A 72 -23.84 18.73 45.51
N ALA A 73 -25.05 18.37 45.96
CA ALA A 73 -25.90 17.40 45.26
C ALA A 73 -26.29 17.88 43.85
N GLN A 74 -26.58 19.19 43.67
CA GLN A 74 -26.85 19.76 42.35
C GLN A 74 -25.62 19.76 41.45
N ARG A 75 -24.43 20.07 41.99
CA ARG A 75 -23.17 20.00 41.23
C ARG A 75 -22.87 18.57 40.79
N GLN A 76 -23.06 17.59 41.66
CA GLN A 76 -22.91 16.17 41.30
C GLN A 76 -23.91 15.74 40.23
N GLN A 77 -25.18 16.15 40.32
CA GLN A 77 -26.17 15.85 39.28
C GLN A 77 -25.80 16.49 37.93
N ALA A 78 -25.33 17.73 37.92
CA ALA A 78 -24.89 18.41 36.71
C ALA A 78 -23.64 17.76 36.10
N GLU A 79 -22.70 17.30 36.93
CA GLU A 79 -21.51 16.59 36.49
C GLU A 79 -21.86 15.22 35.88
N VAL A 80 -22.73 14.44 36.52
CA VAL A 80 -23.23 13.17 35.97
C VAL A 80 -23.99 13.38 34.66
N GLU A 81 -24.81 14.44 34.55
CA GLU A 81 -25.50 14.74 33.30
C GLU A 81 -24.53 15.13 32.18
N ARG A 82 -23.46 15.89 32.51
CA ARG A 82 -22.41 16.26 31.55
C ARG A 82 -21.63 15.04 31.08
N GLU A 83 -21.20 14.18 32.00
CA GLU A 83 -20.52 12.92 31.68
C GLU A 83 -21.42 12.00 30.83
N LEU A 84 -22.71 11.91 31.13
CA LEU A 84 -23.66 11.13 30.33
C LEU A 84 -23.83 11.72 28.92
N LYS A 85 -23.84 13.05 28.78
CA LYS A 85 -23.89 13.73 27.48
C LYS A 85 -22.61 13.52 26.68
N GLU A 86 -21.45 13.62 27.32
CA GLU A 86 -20.15 13.36 26.71
C GLU A 86 -20.04 11.89 26.27
N ALA A 87 -20.46 10.94 27.11
CA ALA A 87 -20.51 9.53 26.78
C ALA A 87 -21.43 9.23 25.59
N ARG A 88 -22.63 9.84 25.55
CA ARG A 88 -23.55 9.72 24.41
C ARG A 88 -22.99 10.36 23.13
N ALA A 89 -22.31 11.49 23.24
CA ALA A 89 -21.66 12.15 22.11
C ALA A 89 -20.49 11.31 21.57
N HIS A 90 -19.69 10.70 22.46
CA HIS A 90 -18.63 9.77 22.11
C HIS A 90 -19.18 8.50 21.44
N GLU A 91 -20.27 7.92 21.97
CA GLU A 91 -20.91 6.76 21.39
C GLU A 91 -21.53 7.07 20.02
N ALA A 92 -22.17 8.23 19.86
CA ALA A 92 -22.71 8.68 18.58
C ALA A 92 -21.61 8.95 17.55
N ALA A 93 -20.51 9.59 17.96
CA ALA A 93 -19.35 9.81 17.10
C ALA A 93 -18.67 8.49 16.69
N ALA A 94 -18.56 7.54 17.61
CA ALA A 94 -18.02 6.21 17.33
C ALA A 94 -18.92 5.43 16.35
N LYS A 95 -20.25 5.49 16.52
CA LYS A 95 -21.20 4.88 15.58
C LYS A 95 -21.14 5.53 14.20
N ALA A 96 -21.10 6.86 14.12
CA ALA A 96 -20.98 7.58 12.86
C ALA A 96 -19.66 7.28 12.13
N LYS A 97 -18.55 7.18 12.87
CA LYS A 97 -17.26 6.78 12.30
C LYS A 97 -17.29 5.33 11.80
N ALA A 98 -17.83 4.40 12.58
CA ALA A 98 -17.95 3.01 12.17
C ALA A 98 -18.85 2.84 10.93
N GLU A 99 -19.92 3.61 10.81
CA GLU A 99 -20.78 3.61 9.63
C GLU A 99 -20.08 4.23 8.41
N ALA A 100 -19.35 5.33 8.59
CA ALA A 100 -18.53 5.92 7.52
C ALA A 100 -17.42 4.96 7.04
N ASP A 101 -16.74 4.27 7.96
CA ASP A 101 -15.71 3.29 7.65
C ASP A 101 -16.30 2.08 6.92
N ARG A 102 -17.51 1.62 7.30
CA ARG A 102 -18.23 0.56 6.57
C ARG A 102 -18.64 0.99 5.18
N VAL A 103 -19.18 2.19 5.01
CA VAL A 103 -19.56 2.72 3.68
C VAL A 103 -18.33 2.92 2.80
N ALA A 104 -17.20 3.33 3.37
CA ALA A 104 -15.94 3.43 2.64
C ALA A 104 -15.43 2.05 2.21
N ALA A 105 -15.45 1.05 3.10
CA ALA A 105 -15.06 -0.32 2.79
C ALA A 105 -15.97 -0.97 1.74
N GLU A 106 -17.30 -0.77 1.83
CA GLU A 106 -18.27 -1.26 0.84
C GLU A 106 -18.09 -0.59 -0.53
N LYS A 107 -17.74 0.70 -0.56
CA LYS A 107 -17.39 1.40 -1.82
C LYS A 107 -16.08 0.87 -2.40
N GLU A 108 -15.06 0.66 -1.58
CA GLU A 108 -13.79 0.10 -2.03
C GLU A 108 -14.00 -1.32 -2.57
N GLU A 109 -14.78 -2.16 -1.89
CA GLU A 109 -15.12 -3.51 -2.34
C GLU A 109 -15.93 -3.47 -3.65
N ALA A 110 -16.91 -2.57 -3.77
CA ALA A 110 -17.68 -2.39 -5.00
C ALA A 110 -16.81 -1.89 -6.18
N GLU A 111 -15.85 -1.00 -5.91
CA GLU A 111 -14.88 -0.54 -6.92
C GLU A 111 -13.92 -1.66 -7.31
N ARG A 112 -13.46 -2.48 -6.36
CA ARG A 112 -12.62 -3.66 -6.63
C ARG A 112 -13.35 -4.70 -7.46
N LEU A 113 -14.63 -4.97 -7.17
CA LEU A 113 -15.46 -5.89 -7.96
C LEU A 113 -15.68 -5.37 -9.38
N LYS A 114 -15.97 -4.08 -9.55
CA LYS A 114 -16.08 -3.45 -10.89
C LYS A 114 -14.76 -3.51 -11.65
N ALA A 115 -13.63 -3.29 -10.98
CA ALA A 115 -12.30 -3.41 -11.57
C ALA A 115 -12.00 -4.86 -11.98
N GLU A 116 -12.36 -5.85 -11.15
CA GLU A 116 -12.20 -7.27 -11.46
C GLU A 116 -13.09 -7.71 -12.63
N GLU A 117 -14.34 -7.24 -12.69
CA GLU A 117 -15.25 -7.54 -13.80
C GLU A 117 -14.78 -6.90 -15.11
N ALA A 118 -14.36 -5.63 -15.07
CA ALA A 118 -13.74 -4.95 -16.20
C ALA A 118 -12.47 -5.67 -16.66
N GLN A 119 -11.63 -6.13 -15.72
CA GLN A 119 -10.44 -6.93 -16.00
C GLN A 119 -10.81 -8.24 -16.69
N LYS A 120 -11.79 -8.99 -16.18
CA LYS A 120 -12.25 -10.26 -16.78
C LYS A 120 -12.80 -10.05 -18.19
N ALA A 121 -13.61 -9.01 -18.39
CA ALA A 121 -14.15 -8.66 -19.71
C ALA A 121 -13.02 -8.31 -20.70
N LEU A 122 -12.03 -7.55 -20.26
CA LEU A 122 -10.86 -7.20 -21.08
C LEU A 122 -9.97 -8.41 -21.36
N PHE A 123 -9.76 -9.30 -20.40
CA PHE A 123 -9.00 -10.54 -20.58
C PHE A 123 -9.69 -11.47 -21.57
N ALA A 124 -11.01 -11.59 -21.51
CA ALA A 124 -11.80 -12.34 -22.49
C ALA A 124 -11.64 -11.79 -23.91
N LYS A 125 -11.66 -10.46 -24.08
CA LYS A 125 -11.52 -9.80 -25.40
C LYS A 125 -10.21 -10.12 -26.12
N VAL A 126 -9.15 -10.39 -25.36
CA VAL A 126 -7.78 -10.61 -25.88
C VAL A 126 -7.23 -12.00 -25.61
N GLY A 127 -8.09 -12.93 -25.15
CA GLY A 127 -7.73 -14.33 -24.94
C GLY A 127 -6.74 -14.57 -23.81
N ILE A 128 -6.64 -13.69 -22.81
CA ILE A 128 -5.79 -13.93 -21.64
C ILE A 128 -6.53 -14.75 -20.60
N GLN A 129 -5.86 -15.76 -20.09
CA GLN A 129 -6.35 -16.59 -18.99
C GLN A 129 -5.62 -16.28 -17.69
N GLY A 130 -6.36 -16.32 -16.58
CA GLY A 130 -5.81 -16.19 -15.23
C GLY A 130 -4.74 -17.25 -14.94
N THR A 131 -3.84 -16.95 -14.00
CA THR A 131 -2.80 -17.89 -13.56
C THR A 131 -3.48 -19.10 -12.90
N PRO A 132 -3.20 -20.35 -13.34
CA PRO A 132 -3.82 -21.53 -12.75
C PRO A 132 -3.19 -21.84 -11.38
N VAL A 133 -3.92 -22.61 -10.56
CA VAL A 133 -3.34 -23.24 -9.37
C VAL A 133 -2.57 -24.47 -9.84
N TYR A 134 -1.28 -24.53 -9.50
CA TYR A 134 -0.38 -25.58 -9.98
C TYR A 134 -0.32 -26.76 -9.01
N THR A 135 -0.47 -27.96 -9.55
CA THR A 135 -0.19 -29.21 -8.83
C THR A 135 1.26 -29.64 -9.08
N GLN A 136 1.76 -30.59 -8.29
CA GLN A 136 3.10 -31.16 -8.48
C GLN A 136 3.26 -31.84 -9.84
N GLU A 137 2.20 -32.48 -10.35
CA GLU A 137 2.17 -33.13 -11.65
C GLU A 137 2.30 -32.10 -12.79
N MET A 138 1.63 -30.95 -12.66
CA MET A 138 1.75 -29.86 -13.63
C MET A 138 3.18 -29.30 -13.66
N VAL A 139 3.80 -29.09 -12.50
CA VAL A 139 5.18 -28.60 -12.42
C VAL A 139 6.16 -29.59 -13.05
N LYS A 140 5.97 -30.90 -12.83
CA LYS A 140 6.77 -31.94 -13.51
C LYS A 140 6.59 -31.91 -15.03
N ALA A 141 5.35 -31.77 -15.50
CA ALA A 141 5.05 -31.66 -16.93
C ALA A 141 5.75 -30.43 -17.55
N VAL A 142 5.78 -29.31 -16.82
CA VAL A 142 6.51 -28.11 -17.22
C VAL A 142 8.01 -28.38 -17.37
N SER A 143 8.64 -29.04 -16.39
CA SER A 143 10.07 -29.37 -16.47
C SER A 143 10.43 -30.21 -17.71
N VAL A 144 9.54 -31.12 -18.11
CA VAL A 144 9.72 -31.92 -19.33
C VAL A 144 9.56 -31.06 -20.60
N LEU A 145 8.57 -30.17 -20.63
CA LEU A 145 8.31 -29.29 -21.77
C LEU A 145 9.46 -28.31 -22.05
N MET A 146 10.09 -27.78 -21.00
CA MET A 146 11.23 -26.84 -21.12
C MET A 146 12.49 -27.46 -21.71
N LEU A 147 12.59 -28.80 -21.67
CA LEU A 147 13.70 -29.56 -22.26
C LEU A 147 13.42 -29.98 -23.72
N LYS A 148 12.20 -29.78 -24.21
CA LYS A 148 11.81 -30.20 -25.56
C LYS A 148 12.52 -29.32 -26.60
N PRO A 149 13.27 -29.90 -27.55
CA PRO A 149 13.97 -29.13 -28.57
C PRO A 149 13.02 -28.24 -29.39
N GLY A 150 13.46 -27.03 -29.71
CA GLY A 150 12.67 -26.05 -30.47
C GLY A 150 11.60 -25.32 -29.64
N VAL A 151 11.50 -25.59 -28.33
CA VAL A 151 10.66 -24.82 -27.42
C VAL A 151 11.39 -23.59 -26.94
N ILE A 152 10.70 -22.46 -26.99
CA ILE A 152 11.12 -21.18 -26.43
C ILE A 152 10.20 -20.89 -25.25
N LEU A 153 10.77 -20.36 -24.16
CA LEU A 153 10.02 -20.01 -22.96
C LEU A 153 10.09 -18.50 -22.74
N LEU A 154 9.00 -17.90 -22.28
CA LEU A 154 8.89 -16.49 -21.87
C LEU A 154 8.14 -16.41 -20.54
N ASN A 155 8.35 -15.33 -19.79
CA ASN A 155 7.61 -15.06 -18.56
C ASN A 155 6.45 -14.08 -18.79
N ARG A 156 5.42 -14.15 -17.96
CA ARG A 156 4.47 -13.05 -17.78
C ARG A 156 5.14 -11.93 -16.98
N ALA A 157 5.82 -11.03 -17.68
CA ALA A 157 6.62 -9.94 -17.10
C ALA A 157 6.20 -8.60 -17.72
N PRO A 158 5.12 -7.99 -17.22
CA PRO A 158 4.60 -6.75 -17.77
C PRO A 158 5.64 -5.63 -17.73
N GLY A 159 5.80 -4.93 -18.86
CA GLY A 159 6.72 -3.79 -18.94
C GLY A 159 8.21 -4.16 -18.89
N MET A 160 8.56 -5.45 -18.93
CA MET A 160 9.96 -5.90 -18.99
C MET A 160 10.35 -6.35 -20.39
N ILE A 161 11.65 -6.26 -20.69
CA ILE A 161 12.24 -6.84 -21.89
C ILE A 161 12.72 -8.26 -21.55
N GLN A 162 12.45 -9.22 -22.43
CA GLN A 162 12.93 -10.59 -22.30
C GLN A 162 13.72 -11.01 -23.52
N MET A 163 14.75 -11.81 -23.32
CA MET A 163 15.51 -12.47 -24.37
C MET A 163 15.54 -13.95 -24.04
N ALA A 164 15.20 -14.82 -24.99
CA ALA A 164 15.17 -16.26 -24.75
C ALA A 164 16.01 -17.02 -25.75
N ALA A 165 16.72 -18.03 -25.24
CA ALA A 165 17.39 -19.04 -26.03
C ALA A 165 16.48 -20.27 -26.15
N VAL A 166 16.55 -20.92 -27.32
CA VAL A 166 15.79 -22.13 -27.62
C VAL A 166 16.42 -23.36 -26.96
N ALA A 167 15.58 -24.31 -26.53
CA ALA A 167 16.09 -25.60 -26.10
C ALA A 167 16.74 -26.35 -27.29
N VAL A 168 17.98 -26.80 -27.12
CA VAL A 168 18.72 -27.53 -28.16
C VAL A 168 19.08 -28.93 -27.66
N ARG A 169 18.83 -29.92 -28.52
CA ARG A 169 19.32 -31.29 -28.28
C ARG A 169 20.83 -31.30 -28.56
N ALA A 170 21.62 -31.45 -27.50
CA ALA A 170 23.04 -31.73 -27.68
C ALA A 170 23.22 -33.15 -28.28
N PRO A 171 24.34 -33.43 -28.99
CA PRO A 171 24.69 -34.79 -29.40
C PRO A 171 24.67 -35.73 -28.18
N ALA A 172 24.40 -37.02 -28.40
CA ALA A 172 24.04 -38.02 -27.38
C ALA A 172 24.96 -38.16 -26.13
N ALA A 173 26.10 -37.47 -26.10
CA ALA A 173 27.07 -37.46 -25.01
C ALA A 173 26.95 -36.25 -24.05
N LEU A 174 26.05 -35.28 -24.30
CA LEU A 174 25.88 -34.10 -23.45
C LEU A 174 24.43 -33.96 -22.95
N PRO A 175 24.20 -33.51 -21.70
CA PRO A 175 22.86 -33.16 -21.24
C PRO A 175 22.27 -32.07 -22.15
N GLY A 176 21.00 -32.23 -22.53
CA GLY A 176 20.30 -31.25 -23.36
C GLY A 176 20.28 -29.86 -22.72
N VAL A 177 20.36 -28.81 -23.55
CA VAL A 177 20.30 -27.43 -23.07
C VAL A 177 18.84 -27.02 -23.01
N ALA A 178 18.35 -26.73 -21.80
CA ALA A 178 16.98 -26.26 -21.58
C ALA A 178 16.78 -24.87 -22.18
N SER A 179 15.53 -24.53 -22.54
CA SER A 179 15.16 -23.16 -22.88
C SER A 179 15.43 -22.25 -21.68
N ALA A 180 16.02 -21.08 -21.91
CA ALA A 180 16.40 -20.18 -20.83
C ALA A 180 16.11 -18.72 -21.19
N VAL A 181 15.77 -17.91 -20.19
CA VAL A 181 15.31 -16.52 -20.38
C VAL A 181 16.16 -15.53 -19.57
N ILE A 182 16.57 -14.45 -20.22
CA ILE A 182 17.03 -13.22 -19.57
C ILE A 182 15.80 -12.32 -19.44
N THR A 183 15.40 -11.96 -18.22
CA THR A 183 14.36 -10.95 -18.00
C THR A 183 15.01 -9.69 -17.46
N ALA A 184 14.91 -8.60 -18.22
CA ALA A 184 15.53 -7.34 -17.85
C ALA A 184 14.73 -6.64 -16.74
N THR A 185 15.37 -6.43 -15.60
CA THR A 185 14.78 -5.70 -14.46
C THR A 185 15.12 -4.21 -14.53
N ALA A 186 14.24 -3.37 -13.98
CA ALA A 186 14.33 -1.91 -13.82
C ALA A 186 15.38 -1.18 -14.69
N GLU A 187 16.59 -0.98 -14.17
CA GLU A 187 17.65 -0.17 -14.81
C GLU A 187 18.13 -0.76 -16.14
N PHE A 188 18.35 -2.07 -16.18
CA PHE A 188 18.77 -2.78 -17.38
C PHE A 188 17.66 -2.78 -18.44
N SER A 189 16.39 -2.84 -18.03
CA SER A 189 15.24 -2.68 -18.94
C SER A 189 15.15 -1.26 -19.51
N GLY A 190 15.36 -0.23 -18.68
CA GLY A 190 15.35 1.17 -19.12
C GLY A 190 16.44 1.47 -20.14
N TRP A 191 17.64 0.95 -19.93
CA TRP A 191 18.76 1.10 -20.86
C TRP A 191 18.46 0.49 -22.23
N ILE A 192 18.01 -0.77 -22.27
CA ILE A 192 17.67 -1.47 -23.51
C ILE A 192 16.49 -0.78 -24.21
N SER A 193 15.45 -0.38 -23.47
CA SER A 193 14.29 0.33 -24.01
C SER A 193 14.69 1.66 -24.67
N SER A 194 15.63 2.38 -24.07
CA SER A 194 16.15 3.65 -24.60
C SER A 194 16.89 3.45 -25.92
N ALA A 195 17.73 2.42 -26.00
CA ALA A 195 18.41 2.04 -27.24
C ALA A 195 17.44 1.66 -28.36
N LEU A 196 16.47 0.81 -28.03
CA LEU A 196 15.46 0.35 -28.96
C LEU A 196 14.64 1.54 -29.50
N TRP A 197 14.19 2.44 -28.62
CA TRP A 197 13.47 3.64 -29.01
C TRP A 197 14.26 4.54 -29.95
N ARG A 198 15.54 4.82 -29.63
CA ARG A 198 16.41 5.64 -30.49
C ARG A 198 16.59 5.00 -31.87
N GLY A 199 16.81 3.69 -31.93
CA GLY A 199 16.92 2.96 -33.19
C GLY A 199 15.63 2.99 -34.00
N VAL A 200 14.48 2.74 -33.36
CA VAL A 200 13.17 2.77 -34.00
C VAL A 200 12.88 4.16 -34.56
N VAL A 201 13.05 5.23 -33.79
CA VAL A 201 12.79 6.60 -34.26
C VAL A 201 13.75 6.98 -35.40
N GLY A 202 15.03 6.62 -35.30
CA GLY A 202 16.03 6.87 -36.34
C GLY A 202 15.67 6.19 -37.65
N VAL A 203 15.39 4.88 -37.62
CA VAL A 203 15.01 4.08 -38.79
C VAL A 203 13.67 4.51 -39.37
N ALA A 204 12.68 4.81 -38.52
CA ALA A 204 11.36 5.26 -38.96
C ALA A 204 11.41 6.64 -39.65
N GLY A 205 12.32 7.51 -39.23
CA GLY A 205 12.53 8.86 -39.80
C GLY A 205 13.46 8.91 -41.01
N ALA A 206 14.25 7.86 -41.25
CA ALA A 206 15.23 7.83 -42.32
C ALA A 206 14.57 7.85 -43.71
N ALA A 207 15.15 8.65 -44.61
CA ALA A 207 14.82 8.68 -46.03
C ALA A 207 15.49 7.49 -46.73
N THR A 208 14.70 6.68 -47.43
CA THR A 208 15.18 5.54 -48.22
C THR A 208 15.23 5.91 -49.70
N ALA A 209 16.18 6.76 -50.08
CA ALA A 209 16.44 7.08 -51.48
C ALA A 209 17.88 6.68 -51.81
N THR A 210 18.04 5.74 -52.74
CA THR A 210 19.34 5.28 -53.20
C THR A 210 19.23 4.78 -54.63
N THR A 211 20.28 5.03 -55.42
CA THR A 211 20.40 4.65 -56.82
C THR A 211 20.90 3.21 -56.99
N ALA A 212 21.21 2.50 -55.90
CA ALA A 212 21.84 1.18 -55.88
C ALA A 212 20.86 -0.01 -55.82
N GLY A 213 19.59 0.19 -56.21
CA GLY A 213 18.54 -0.84 -56.19
C GLY A 213 17.64 -0.79 -54.94
N ALA A 214 16.87 -1.86 -54.71
CA ALA A 214 15.92 -1.93 -53.60
C ALA A 214 16.64 -2.02 -52.24
N MET A 215 16.61 -0.93 -51.48
CA MET A 215 17.29 -0.79 -50.19
C MET A 215 16.31 -0.32 -49.12
N VAL A 216 16.60 -0.66 -47.88
CA VAL A 216 15.81 -0.28 -46.71
C VAL A 216 16.69 0.36 -45.64
N ALA A 217 16.15 1.31 -44.87
CA ALA A 217 16.87 1.85 -43.73
C ALA A 217 16.94 0.80 -42.62
N ALA A 218 18.13 0.61 -42.04
CA ALA A 218 18.38 -0.35 -40.99
C ALA A 218 19.28 0.22 -39.87
N ALA A 219 19.20 -0.31 -38.66
CA ALA A 219 20.11 0.03 -37.57
C ALA A 219 20.33 -1.16 -36.62
N SER A 220 21.57 -1.45 -36.26
CA SER A 220 21.90 -2.38 -35.18
C SER A 220 21.84 -1.66 -33.83
N THR A 221 21.06 -2.16 -32.88
CA THR A 221 20.82 -1.46 -31.60
C THR A 221 21.38 -2.17 -30.37
N ILE A 222 21.29 -3.50 -30.34
CA ILE A 222 21.65 -4.34 -29.20
C ILE A 222 22.53 -5.46 -29.72
N PHE A 223 23.62 -5.75 -29.02
CA PHE A 223 24.54 -6.84 -29.28
C PHE A 223 24.44 -7.89 -28.18
N PHE A 224 24.37 -9.15 -28.58
CA PHE A 224 24.44 -10.31 -27.71
C PHE A 224 25.78 -10.99 -27.97
N SER A 225 26.65 -10.93 -26.98
CA SER A 225 28.02 -11.44 -27.06
C SER A 225 28.18 -12.64 -26.14
N PRO A 226 28.97 -13.66 -26.52
CA PRO A 226 29.50 -14.62 -25.55
C PRO A 226 30.22 -13.88 -24.42
N ARG A 227 30.30 -14.51 -23.25
CA ARG A 227 31.00 -13.96 -22.08
C ARG A 227 32.43 -13.50 -22.42
N ALA A 228 32.79 -12.29 -21.97
CA ALA A 228 34.10 -11.72 -22.24
C ALA A 228 35.23 -12.59 -21.63
N GLY A 229 36.31 -12.80 -22.40
CA GLY A 229 37.46 -13.62 -22.01
C GLY A 229 37.33 -15.11 -22.32
N GLY A 230 36.22 -15.54 -22.92
CA GLY A 230 36.05 -16.90 -23.41
C GLY A 230 36.60 -17.11 -24.83
N GLY A 231 37.34 -18.19 -25.08
CA GLY A 231 37.78 -18.59 -26.43
C GLY A 231 36.65 -19.11 -27.32
N ASN A 232 36.94 -19.62 -28.51
CA ASN A 232 35.93 -20.23 -29.40
C ASN A 232 35.14 -21.38 -28.73
N ASP A 233 35.72 -22.04 -27.74
CA ASP A 233 35.09 -23.08 -26.90
C ASP A 233 33.95 -22.54 -26.00
N SER A 234 33.76 -21.22 -25.95
CA SER A 234 32.69 -20.55 -25.21
C SER A 234 31.38 -20.47 -25.99
N LYS A 235 31.42 -20.76 -27.30
CA LYS A 235 30.22 -20.89 -28.14
C LYS A 235 29.56 -22.23 -27.88
N VAL A 236 28.81 -22.29 -26.78
CA VAL A 236 28.04 -23.48 -26.40
C VAL A 236 26.74 -23.49 -27.24
N PRO A 237 26.45 -24.58 -27.99
CA PRO A 237 25.20 -24.70 -28.74
C PRO A 237 23.97 -24.49 -27.84
N GLY A 238 22.97 -23.75 -28.33
CA GLY A 238 21.74 -23.45 -27.58
C GLY A 238 21.82 -22.30 -26.58
N ARG A 239 22.87 -21.47 -26.64
CA ARG A 239 22.97 -20.22 -25.87
C ARG A 239 22.61 -18.96 -26.66
N ASP A 240 22.54 -19.06 -27.97
CA ASP A 240 22.16 -17.97 -28.86
C ASP A 240 20.73 -17.51 -28.58
N ILE A 241 20.51 -16.19 -28.65
CA ILE A 241 19.20 -15.59 -28.46
C ILE A 241 18.40 -15.79 -29.75
N GLU A 242 17.26 -16.45 -29.63
CA GLU A 242 16.35 -16.75 -30.74
C GLU A 242 15.21 -15.74 -30.82
N ILE A 243 14.78 -15.22 -29.65
CA ILE A 243 13.71 -14.22 -29.57
C ILE A 243 14.04 -13.12 -28.57
N MET A 244 13.61 -11.90 -28.89
CA MET A 244 13.54 -10.80 -27.95
C MET A 244 12.10 -10.28 -27.89
N ALA A 245 11.53 -10.27 -26.68
CA ALA A 245 10.22 -9.68 -26.41
C ALA A 245 10.40 -8.33 -25.72
N ALA A 246 9.71 -7.30 -26.23
CA ALA A 246 9.67 -5.96 -25.65
C ALA A 246 8.27 -5.37 -25.83
N GLN A 247 7.99 -4.21 -25.22
CA GLN A 247 6.68 -3.59 -25.38
C GLN A 247 6.49 -3.16 -26.84
N ALA A 248 5.41 -3.63 -27.47
CA ALA A 248 5.10 -3.33 -28.88
C ALA A 248 5.08 -1.82 -29.18
N ARG A 249 4.70 -1.00 -28.17
CA ARG A 249 4.70 0.47 -28.25
C ARG A 249 6.07 1.06 -28.59
N LEU A 250 7.18 0.41 -28.21
CA LEU A 250 8.53 0.88 -28.55
C LEU A 250 8.80 0.84 -30.05
N PHE A 251 8.11 -0.02 -30.80
CA PHE A 251 8.27 -0.17 -32.26
C PHE A 251 7.32 0.74 -33.07
N THR A 252 6.39 1.43 -32.42
CA THR A 252 5.44 2.34 -33.09
C THR A 252 6.06 3.68 -33.50
N ALA A 253 7.28 3.98 -33.04
CA ALA A 253 7.90 5.29 -33.14
C ALA A 253 7.01 6.44 -32.60
N GLY A 254 6.05 6.14 -31.71
CA GLY A 254 5.09 7.11 -31.18
C GLY A 254 4.00 7.53 -32.17
N LYS A 255 3.89 6.85 -33.31
CA LYS A 255 2.99 7.20 -34.42
C LYS A 255 1.69 6.39 -34.43
N LEU A 256 1.60 5.34 -33.60
CA LEU A 256 0.49 4.38 -33.63
C LEU A 256 0.05 4.02 -32.21
N ILE A 257 -1.26 3.84 -32.04
CA ILE A 257 -1.88 3.26 -30.85
C ILE A 257 -2.25 1.81 -31.18
N ILE A 258 -1.91 0.88 -30.29
CA ILE A 258 -2.22 -0.54 -30.43
C ILE A 258 -3.36 -0.88 -29.48
N ASP A 259 -4.52 -1.25 -30.03
CA ASP A 259 -5.73 -1.52 -29.24
C ASP A 259 -6.04 -3.00 -29.05
N PRO A 260 -6.60 -3.40 -27.89
CA PRO A 260 -7.09 -4.75 -27.63
C PRO A 260 -8.10 -5.24 -28.69
N GLY A 261 -7.83 -6.43 -29.24
CA GLY A 261 -8.70 -7.11 -30.21
C GLY A 261 -8.27 -6.95 -31.68
N MET A 262 -7.23 -6.17 -31.96
CA MET A 262 -6.57 -6.17 -33.27
C MET A 262 -6.00 -7.57 -33.58
N LYS A 263 -6.13 -8.02 -34.83
CA LYS A 263 -5.56 -9.29 -35.34
C LYS A 263 -4.20 -9.11 -36.02
N SER A 264 -3.91 -7.89 -36.44
CA SER A 264 -2.64 -7.48 -37.03
C SER A 264 -2.41 -6.00 -36.76
N VAL A 265 -1.16 -5.58 -36.76
CA VAL A 265 -0.73 -4.20 -36.52
C VAL A 265 0.35 -3.86 -37.54
N ASP A 266 0.21 -2.72 -38.21
CA ASP A 266 1.23 -2.24 -39.13
C ASP A 266 2.27 -1.41 -38.38
N LEU A 267 3.43 -2.01 -38.12
CA LEU A 267 4.53 -1.33 -37.42
C LEU A 267 5.43 -0.61 -38.44
N PRO A 268 5.84 0.65 -38.21
CA PRO A 268 6.74 1.38 -39.09
C PRO A 268 8.19 0.84 -39.10
N VAL A 269 8.54 0.07 -38.07
CA VAL A 269 9.85 -0.57 -37.91
C VAL A 269 9.64 -1.97 -37.34
N ARG A 270 10.29 -2.96 -37.93
CA ARG A 270 10.34 -4.34 -37.43
C ARG A 270 11.79 -4.72 -37.12
N GLY A 271 11.99 -5.73 -36.31
CA GLY A 271 13.31 -6.17 -35.88
C GLY A 271 13.55 -7.65 -36.16
N PHE A 272 14.80 -8.02 -36.44
CA PHE A 272 15.24 -9.40 -36.49
C PHE A 272 16.61 -9.54 -35.82
N ILE A 273 16.89 -10.74 -35.31
CA ILE A 273 18.19 -11.08 -34.75
C ILE A 273 19.04 -11.66 -35.87
N THR A 274 20.28 -11.19 -36.02
CA THR A 274 21.23 -11.72 -37.00
C THR A 274 22.58 -11.95 -36.35
N MET A 275 23.38 -12.84 -36.94
CA MET A 275 24.80 -12.93 -36.64
C MET A 275 25.54 -11.85 -37.43
N GLU A 276 26.43 -11.11 -36.76
CA GLU A 276 27.36 -10.18 -37.40
C GLU A 276 28.64 -10.92 -37.82
N MET A 277 29.45 -10.28 -38.68
CA MET A 277 30.69 -10.89 -39.21
C MET A 277 31.71 -11.24 -38.14
N ASP A 278 31.70 -10.53 -37.01
CA ASP A 278 32.56 -10.81 -35.84
C ASP A 278 32.03 -11.96 -34.96
N GLY A 279 30.93 -12.60 -35.37
CA GLY A 279 30.33 -13.74 -34.69
C GLY A 279 29.56 -13.37 -33.42
N ARG A 280 29.24 -12.09 -33.20
CA ARG A 280 28.26 -11.63 -32.21
C ARG A 280 26.86 -11.59 -32.83
N GLN A 281 25.83 -11.84 -32.04
CA GLN A 281 24.46 -11.59 -32.51
C GLN A 281 24.10 -10.11 -32.30
N SER A 282 23.25 -9.56 -33.17
CA SER A 282 22.69 -8.23 -33.01
C SER A 282 21.19 -8.19 -33.30
N LEU A 283 20.48 -7.27 -32.65
CA LEU A 283 19.15 -6.86 -33.06
C LEU A 283 19.28 -5.80 -34.15
N LYS A 284 18.88 -6.13 -35.38
CA LYS A 284 18.74 -5.19 -36.49
C LYS A 284 17.30 -4.75 -36.62
N LEU A 285 17.09 -3.45 -36.64
CA LEU A 285 15.82 -2.81 -36.92
C LEU A 285 15.77 -2.41 -38.39
N VAL A 286 14.65 -2.61 -39.06
CA VAL A 286 14.43 -2.25 -40.47
C VAL A 286 13.14 -1.47 -40.66
N LYS A 287 13.17 -0.49 -41.54
CA LYS A 287 12.00 0.31 -41.93
C LYS A 287 11.03 -0.55 -42.74
N THR A 288 9.73 -0.43 -42.47
CA THR A 288 8.70 -1.19 -43.19
C THR A 288 7.89 -0.29 -44.13
N GLY A 289 7.06 -0.90 -44.99
CA GLY A 289 6.19 -0.18 -45.93
C GLY A 289 6.94 0.42 -47.13
N THR A 290 8.26 0.27 -47.16
CA THR A 290 9.16 0.69 -48.24
C THR A 290 10.03 -0.49 -48.67
N GLY A 291 10.35 -0.58 -49.97
CA GLY A 291 11.26 -1.61 -50.48
C GLY A 291 10.73 -3.05 -50.41
N GLY A 292 9.41 -3.26 -50.26
CA GLY A 292 8.82 -4.61 -50.24
C GLY A 292 8.79 -5.30 -48.87
N ILE A 293 9.32 -4.65 -47.81
CA ILE A 293 9.20 -5.17 -46.44
C ILE A 293 7.81 -4.86 -45.88
N SER A 294 7.04 -5.92 -45.56
CA SER A 294 5.69 -5.79 -45.01
C SER A 294 5.71 -5.09 -43.64
N ALA A 295 4.81 -4.14 -43.43
CA ALA A 295 4.58 -3.50 -42.13
C ALA A 295 3.73 -4.38 -41.19
N THR A 296 2.97 -5.31 -41.75
CA THR A 296 1.96 -6.07 -41.01
C THR A 296 2.58 -7.12 -40.13
N VAL A 297 2.31 -7.01 -38.83
CA VAL A 297 2.70 -7.96 -37.79
C VAL A 297 1.44 -8.63 -37.23
N PRO A 298 1.37 -9.97 -37.18
CA PRO A 298 0.21 -10.68 -36.64
C PRO A 298 0.13 -10.52 -35.12
N VAL A 299 -1.10 -10.39 -34.62
CA VAL A 299 -1.41 -10.45 -33.18
C VAL A 299 -1.87 -11.87 -32.85
N LEU A 300 -1.10 -12.56 -32.03
CA LEU A 300 -1.36 -13.94 -31.60
C LEU A 300 -1.83 -13.98 -30.15
N SER A 301 -2.66 -14.98 -29.84
CA SER A 301 -3.14 -15.26 -28.49
C SER A 301 -2.60 -16.61 -28.00
N GLY A 302 -2.21 -16.67 -26.73
CA GLY A 302 -1.81 -17.92 -26.09
C GLY A 302 -3.00 -18.83 -25.81
N VAL A 303 -2.83 -20.12 -26.04
CA VAL A 303 -3.79 -21.16 -25.65
C VAL A 303 -3.24 -21.89 -24.43
N ARG A 304 -3.98 -21.89 -23.31
CA ARG A 304 -3.60 -22.62 -22.10
C ARG A 304 -3.51 -24.11 -22.38
N ASP A 305 -2.33 -24.68 -22.12
CA ASP A 305 -2.16 -26.12 -22.02
C ASP A 305 -2.65 -26.59 -20.64
N LYS A 306 -3.66 -27.47 -20.63
CA LYS A 306 -4.25 -27.98 -19.38
C LYS A 306 -3.29 -28.89 -18.62
N ALA A 307 -2.38 -29.57 -19.30
CA ALA A 307 -1.46 -30.52 -18.67
C ALA A 307 -0.35 -29.81 -17.89
N SER A 308 0.19 -28.73 -18.45
CA SER A 308 1.30 -27.97 -17.85
C SER A 308 0.87 -26.68 -17.16
N GLY A 309 -0.30 -26.15 -17.48
CA GLY A 309 -0.74 -24.83 -17.01
C GLY A 309 -0.03 -23.66 -17.70
N LEU A 310 0.83 -23.88 -18.70
CA LEU A 310 1.49 -22.83 -19.46
C LEU A 310 0.58 -22.32 -20.59
N ASP A 311 0.75 -21.06 -20.99
CA ASP A 311 0.10 -20.54 -22.20
C ASP A 311 1.00 -20.83 -23.41
N LYS A 312 0.45 -21.42 -24.48
CA LYS A 312 1.20 -21.80 -25.69
C LYS A 312 0.81 -20.92 -26.86
N ILE A 313 1.79 -20.27 -27.49
CA ILE A 313 1.65 -19.54 -28.75
C ILE A 313 2.35 -20.34 -29.85
N MET A 314 1.62 -20.58 -30.94
CA MET A 314 2.17 -21.16 -32.16
C MET A 314 2.43 -20.05 -33.17
N VAL A 315 3.70 -19.76 -33.45
CA VAL A 315 4.08 -18.79 -34.48
C VAL A 315 4.15 -19.54 -35.81
N PRO A 316 3.45 -19.09 -36.86
CA PRO A 316 3.48 -19.74 -38.17
C PRO A 316 4.89 -19.78 -38.75
N ALA A 317 5.20 -20.84 -39.51
CA ALA A 317 6.41 -20.89 -40.32
C ALA A 317 6.43 -19.76 -41.34
N VAL A 318 7.64 -19.27 -41.64
CA VAL A 318 7.91 -18.34 -42.75
C VAL A 318 8.93 -18.99 -43.68
N ASP A 319 9.19 -18.36 -44.82
CA ASP A 319 10.20 -18.89 -45.74
C ASP A 319 11.57 -19.00 -45.02
N GLY A 320 12.22 -20.15 -45.16
CA GLY A 320 13.49 -20.45 -44.47
C GLY A 320 13.45 -20.68 -42.95
N ALA A 321 12.30 -20.53 -42.26
CA ALA A 321 12.21 -20.76 -40.80
C ALA A 321 10.96 -21.57 -40.38
N PRO A 322 11.11 -22.62 -39.55
CA PRO A 322 10.00 -23.48 -39.14
C PRO A 322 9.04 -22.77 -38.18
N SER A 323 7.86 -23.35 -37.96
CA SER A 323 6.92 -22.87 -36.93
C SER A 323 7.54 -22.94 -35.54
N LEU A 324 7.41 -21.87 -34.77
CA LEU A 324 7.95 -21.80 -33.40
C LEU A 324 6.86 -22.08 -32.35
N SER A 325 7.23 -22.84 -31.32
CA SER A 325 6.37 -23.10 -30.17
C SER A 325 6.87 -22.30 -28.97
N ILE A 326 6.16 -21.24 -28.63
CA ILE A 326 6.49 -20.35 -27.52
C ILE A 326 5.59 -20.68 -26.34
N LEU A 327 6.21 -21.05 -25.23
CA LEU A 327 5.54 -21.27 -23.95
C LEU A 327 5.68 -20.01 -23.11
N ILE A 328 4.59 -19.56 -22.52
CA ILE A 328 4.55 -18.43 -21.60
C ILE A 328 4.21 -18.98 -20.23
N ASN A 329 5.07 -18.71 -19.25
CA ASN A 329 4.78 -18.94 -17.85
C ASN A 329 3.80 -17.87 -17.36
N PRO A 330 2.54 -18.22 -17.02
CA PRO A 330 1.54 -17.25 -16.59
C PRO A 330 1.72 -16.81 -15.13
N VAL A 331 2.67 -17.39 -14.39
CA VAL A 331 3.03 -16.91 -13.06
C VAL A 331 3.68 -15.53 -13.19
N PRO A 332 3.18 -14.49 -12.47
CA PRO A 332 3.76 -13.16 -12.54
C PRO A 332 5.25 -13.17 -12.17
N PHE A 333 6.07 -12.52 -12.99
CA PHE A 333 7.50 -12.33 -12.73
C PHE A 333 7.76 -10.87 -12.31
N GLY A 334 8.68 -10.64 -11.36
CA GLY A 334 9.08 -9.31 -10.89
C GLY A 334 8.83 -9.07 -9.40
N PRO A 335 8.94 -7.82 -8.89
CA PRO A 335 8.76 -7.49 -7.47
C PRO A 335 7.34 -7.75 -6.94
N ALA A 336 6.36 -7.90 -7.84
CA ALA A 336 5.00 -8.32 -7.52
C ALA A 336 4.82 -9.86 -7.46
N ALA A 337 5.87 -10.64 -7.76
CA ALA A 337 5.83 -12.09 -7.62
C ALA A 337 5.85 -12.47 -6.13
N PRO A 338 5.04 -13.46 -5.68
CA PRO A 338 5.04 -13.90 -4.30
C PRO A 338 6.44 -14.36 -3.85
N SER A 339 6.88 -13.93 -2.67
CA SER A 339 8.14 -14.38 -2.08
C SER A 339 8.07 -15.88 -1.74
N HIS A 340 9.00 -16.67 -2.30
CA HIS A 340 9.12 -18.10 -2.01
C HIS A 340 9.77 -18.35 -0.65
N THR A 341 9.01 -18.14 0.42
CA THR A 341 9.31 -18.77 1.73
C THR A 341 8.83 -20.22 1.63
N GLY A 342 9.64 -21.22 2.01
CA GLY A 342 9.49 -22.66 1.73
C GLY A 342 8.17 -23.39 2.08
N ASN A 343 7.09 -22.67 2.38
CA ASN A 343 5.70 -23.14 2.51
C ASN A 343 4.80 -22.67 1.35
N SER A 344 5.36 -22.27 0.20
CA SER A 344 4.57 -21.83 -0.97
C SER A 344 4.07 -23.02 -1.79
N THR A 345 2.87 -22.87 -2.37
CA THR A 345 2.34 -23.83 -3.36
C THR A 345 3.31 -24.03 -4.52
N PRO A 346 3.36 -25.23 -5.14
CA PRO A 346 4.27 -25.50 -6.25
C PRO A 346 3.99 -24.53 -7.40
N VAL A 347 5.02 -23.91 -7.99
CA VAL A 347 4.87 -23.07 -9.19
C VAL A 347 5.97 -23.40 -10.19
N PRO A 348 5.72 -23.25 -11.50
CA PRO A 348 6.75 -23.42 -12.51
C PRO A 348 7.79 -22.30 -12.42
N VAL A 349 9.06 -22.71 -12.38
CA VAL A 349 10.21 -21.80 -12.41
C VAL A 349 10.82 -21.83 -13.80
N THR A 350 10.89 -20.66 -14.43
CA THR A 350 11.54 -20.48 -15.73
C THR A 350 13.05 -20.49 -15.55
N PRO A 351 13.81 -21.34 -16.28
CA PRO A 351 15.26 -21.33 -16.22
C PRO A 351 15.84 -19.98 -16.63
N VAL A 352 16.79 -19.49 -15.83
CA VAL A 352 17.48 -18.22 -16.10
C VAL A 352 18.63 -18.46 -17.08
N HIS A 353 18.70 -17.66 -18.13
CA HIS A 353 19.80 -17.71 -19.08
C HIS A 353 21.08 -17.13 -18.44
N THR A 354 22.21 -17.82 -18.66
CA THR A 354 23.54 -17.38 -18.21
C THR A 354 24.52 -17.33 -19.39
N GLY A 355 25.59 -16.55 -19.28
CA GLY A 355 26.73 -16.64 -20.21
C GLY A 355 26.65 -15.84 -21.52
N THR A 356 25.51 -15.20 -21.83
CA THR A 356 25.44 -14.17 -22.88
C THR A 356 25.44 -12.78 -22.23
N GLU A 357 26.38 -11.94 -22.63
CA GLU A 357 26.41 -10.53 -22.28
C GLU A 357 25.57 -9.73 -23.27
N VAL A 358 24.75 -8.83 -22.74
CA VAL A 358 23.88 -7.95 -23.53
C VAL A 358 24.45 -6.54 -23.45
N LYS A 359 24.77 -5.95 -24.60
CA LYS A 359 25.31 -4.60 -24.69
C LYS A 359 24.57 -3.76 -25.72
N GLN A 360 24.32 -2.49 -25.44
CA GLN A 360 23.90 -1.56 -26.47
C GLN A 360 25.05 -1.30 -27.45
N ALA A 361 24.72 -1.02 -28.71
CA ALA A 361 25.64 -0.35 -29.61
C ALA A 361 26.14 0.99 -29.03
N ASP A 362 27.46 1.20 -29.09
CA ASP A 362 28.13 2.45 -28.67
C ASP A 362 27.62 3.65 -29.47
N SER A 363 27.31 3.43 -30.76
CA SER A 363 26.63 4.37 -31.63
C SER A 363 25.57 3.64 -32.46
N ILE A 364 24.34 4.14 -32.41
CA ILE A 364 23.24 3.63 -33.23
C ILE A 364 23.20 4.46 -34.50
N VAL A 365 23.75 3.90 -35.58
CA VAL A 365 23.80 4.55 -36.89
C VAL A 365 22.76 3.90 -37.79
N THR A 366 21.97 4.72 -38.49
CA THR A 366 21.08 4.22 -39.54
C THR A 366 21.86 4.07 -40.83
N THR A 367 21.77 2.90 -41.44
CA THR A 367 22.43 2.55 -42.71
C THR A 367 21.40 2.08 -43.73
N SER A 368 21.82 1.97 -44.99
CA SER A 368 21.03 1.31 -46.04
C SER A 368 21.39 -0.17 -46.12
N LEU A 369 20.40 -1.05 -46.04
CA LEU A 369 20.54 -2.50 -46.16
C LEU A 369 19.84 -2.96 -47.45
N PRO A 370 20.46 -3.81 -48.29
CA PRO A 370 19.77 -4.44 -49.41
C PRO A 370 18.56 -5.24 -48.92
N VAL A 371 17.42 -5.11 -49.61
CA VAL A 371 16.19 -5.82 -49.22
C VAL A 371 16.39 -7.34 -49.24
N ALA A 372 17.23 -7.85 -50.13
CA ALA A 372 17.56 -9.27 -50.22
C ALA A 372 18.31 -9.82 -48.98
N ASP A 373 18.95 -8.95 -48.20
CA ASP A 373 19.66 -9.33 -46.98
C ASP A 373 18.73 -9.33 -45.75
N VAL A 374 17.47 -8.92 -45.90
CA VAL A 374 16.46 -8.99 -44.85
C VAL A 374 15.83 -10.38 -44.88
N PRO A 375 15.99 -11.21 -43.83
CA PRO A 375 15.35 -12.50 -43.78
C PRO A 375 13.83 -12.36 -43.64
N PRO A 376 13.05 -13.40 -43.98
CA PRO A 376 11.63 -13.45 -43.68
C PRO A 376 11.37 -13.21 -42.18
N LEU A 377 10.61 -12.16 -41.87
CA LEU A 377 10.39 -11.70 -40.51
C LEU A 377 9.33 -12.56 -39.80
N GLN A 378 9.76 -13.32 -38.79
CA GLN A 378 8.91 -14.18 -37.96
C GLN A 378 8.60 -13.57 -36.58
N ASP A 379 8.24 -12.29 -36.57
CA ASP A 379 7.82 -11.52 -35.39
C ASP A 379 6.29 -11.51 -35.23
N PHE A 380 5.84 -11.32 -34.00
CA PHE A 380 4.42 -11.28 -33.64
C PHE A 380 4.19 -10.39 -32.42
N ILE A 381 2.95 -9.95 -32.24
CA ILE A 381 2.50 -9.25 -31.04
C ILE A 381 1.61 -10.20 -30.24
N TYR A 382 1.73 -10.17 -28.92
CA TYR A 382 0.78 -10.84 -28.04
C TYR A 382 0.52 -9.97 -26.82
N TRP A 383 -0.59 -10.26 -26.16
CA TRP A 383 -1.05 -9.49 -25.02
C TRP A 383 -0.61 -10.14 -23.70
N GLN A 384 -0.18 -9.32 -22.74
CA GLN A 384 0.04 -9.71 -21.33
C GLN A 384 -0.74 -8.78 -20.38
N PRO A 385 -1.22 -9.24 -19.21
CA PRO A 385 -1.76 -8.33 -18.18
C PRO A 385 -0.70 -7.33 -17.75
N ASP A 386 -1.06 -6.09 -17.40
CA ASP A 386 -0.08 -5.16 -16.80
C ASP A 386 0.21 -5.46 -15.31
N ALA A 387 1.16 -4.72 -14.72
CA ALA A 387 1.59 -4.88 -13.33
C ALA A 387 0.50 -4.55 -12.29
N THR A 388 -0.58 -3.88 -12.70
CA THR A 388 -1.74 -3.50 -11.87
C THR A 388 -3.00 -4.30 -12.22
N GLY A 389 -2.93 -5.20 -13.21
CA GLY A 389 -4.08 -5.94 -13.71
C GLY A 389 -4.98 -5.18 -14.70
N ASN A 390 -4.69 -3.93 -15.04
CA ASN A 390 -5.31 -3.22 -16.17
C ASN A 390 -4.34 -3.27 -17.37
N ARG A 391 -4.44 -2.41 -18.38
CA ARG A 391 -3.40 -2.36 -19.44
C ARG A 391 -3.07 -0.97 -19.94
N ARG A 392 -1.86 -0.91 -20.50
CA ARG A 392 -1.38 0.08 -21.46
C ARG A 392 -0.70 -0.56 -22.65
#